data_AF-A0A6V7NS54-F1
#
_entry.id   AF-A0A6V7NS54-F1
#
_cell.length_a   1.000
_cell.length_b   1.000
_cell.length_c   1.000
_cell.angle_alpha   90.00
_cell.angle_beta   90.00
_cell.angle_gamma   90.00
#
_symmetry.space_group_name_H-M   'P 1'
#
loop_
_entity.id
_entity.type
_entity.pdbx_description
1 polymer ?
#
loop_
_entity_poly.entity_id
_entity_poly.type
_entity_poly.pdbx_seq_one_letter_code
_entity_poly.pdbx_strand_id
1 'polypeptide(L)'
;MAKTIIAILAILYLAVVGRTHDFEAWSQGLRLTGIKSEQVTDLHFYFHDTVSGTDPTAVRVAQATGTDRSPTLFGMVMMADDPLTEGPDPTSNVVGRAQGIYGSAGQNEVGLIMSMSFAFTNGSTTGAR
;
A
#
# COMPACT_ATOMS: atom_id res chain seq x y z
N MET A 1 15.12 -37.64 -3.13
CA MET A 1 14.93 -36.50 -2.20
C MET A 1 15.24 -35.16 -2.86
N ALA A 2 16.46 -34.91 -3.37
CA ALA A 2 16.81 -33.61 -3.98
C ALA A 2 15.93 -33.20 -5.19
N LYS A 3 15.59 -34.14 -6.09
CA LYS A 3 14.71 -33.86 -7.25
C LYS A 3 13.30 -33.43 -6.84
N THR A 4 12.78 -34.02 -5.77
CA THR A 4 11.46 -33.70 -5.21
C THR A 4 11.44 -32.31 -4.58
N ILE A 5 12.52 -31.92 -3.89
CA ILE A 5 12.68 -30.59 -3.29
C ILE A 5 12.77 -29.52 -4.37
N ILE A 6 13.56 -29.74 -5.43
CA ILE A 6 13.68 -28.79 -6.56
C ILE A 6 12.32 -28.59 -7.25
N ALA A 7 11.55 -29.67 -7.45
CA ALA A 7 10.22 -29.56 -8.04
C ALA A 7 9.25 -28.73 -7.17
N ILE A 8 9.28 -28.91 -5.85
CA ILE A 8 8.46 -28.11 -4.93
C ILE A 8 8.87 -26.64 -4.96
N LEU A 9 10.16 -26.33 -4.94
CA LEU A 9 10.66 -24.95 -5.03
C LEU A 9 10.29 -24.29 -6.37
N ALA A 10 10.34 -25.02 -7.47
CA ALA A 10 9.93 -24.52 -8.79
C ALA A 10 8.40 -24.25 -8.85
N ILE A 11 7.59 -25.12 -8.26
CA ILE A 11 6.14 -24.93 -8.17
C ILE A 11 5.79 -23.72 -7.29
N LEU A 12 6.48 -23.56 -6.15
CA LEU A 12 6.31 -22.39 -5.29
C LEU A 12 6.74 -21.10 -6.00
N TYR A 13 7.85 -21.12 -6.75
CA TYR A 13 8.28 -19.99 -7.56
C TYR A 13 7.24 -19.62 -8.63
N LEU A 14 6.69 -20.60 -9.36
CA LEU A 14 5.63 -20.38 -10.33
C LEU A 14 4.32 -19.90 -9.70
N ALA A 15 3.97 -20.38 -8.50
CA ALA A 15 2.80 -19.91 -7.76
C ALA A 15 2.97 -18.48 -7.24
N VAL A 16 4.21 -18.05 -6.93
CA VAL A 16 4.53 -16.67 -6.55
C VAL A 16 4.48 -15.75 -7.77
N VAL A 17 5.02 -16.18 -8.92
CA VAL A 17 4.96 -15.42 -10.19
C VAL A 17 3.53 -15.33 -10.74
N GLY A 18 2.71 -16.37 -10.55
CA GLY A 18 1.30 -16.42 -10.94
C GLY A 18 0.37 -15.57 -10.08
N ARG A 19 0.88 -14.85 -9.07
CA ARG A 19 0.12 -13.87 -8.26
C ARG A 19 0.39 -12.43 -8.68
N THR A 20 0.73 -12.20 -9.94
CA THR A 20 0.40 -10.91 -10.53
C THR A 20 -1.12 -10.92 -10.69
N HIS A 21 -1.82 -10.09 -9.93
CA HIS A 21 -3.21 -9.80 -10.21
C HIS A 21 -3.22 -9.23 -11.63
N ASP A 22 -3.72 -10.01 -12.60
CA ASP A 22 -3.82 -9.60 -13.98
C ASP A 22 -4.88 -8.49 -14.04
N PHE A 23 -4.44 -7.24 -13.89
CA PHE A 23 -5.28 -6.06 -13.92
C PHE A 23 -6.11 -6.02 -15.21
N GLU A 24 -5.56 -6.53 -16.32
CA GLU A 24 -6.28 -6.63 -17.59
C GLU A 24 -7.46 -7.59 -17.49
N ALA A 25 -7.28 -8.75 -16.86
CA ALA A 25 -8.38 -9.69 -16.66
C ALA A 25 -9.48 -9.10 -15.74
N TRP A 26 -9.07 -8.36 -14.70
CA TRP A 26 -10.00 -7.68 -13.79
C TRP A 26 -10.73 -6.51 -14.47
N SER A 27 -10.01 -5.66 -15.22
CA SER A 27 -10.56 -4.51 -15.93
C SER A 27 -11.53 -4.96 -17.04
N GLN A 28 -11.20 -6.03 -17.75
CA GLN A 28 -12.10 -6.68 -18.71
C GLN A 28 -13.36 -7.20 -18.02
N GLY A 29 -13.24 -7.80 -16.84
CA GLY A 29 -14.38 -8.21 -16.02
C GLY A 29 -15.33 -7.05 -15.71
N LEU A 30 -14.82 -5.88 -15.34
CA LEU A 30 -15.62 -4.68 -15.08
C LEU A 30 -16.30 -4.12 -16.34
N ARG A 31 -15.66 -4.23 -17.51
CA ARG A 31 -16.29 -3.83 -18.78
C ARG A 31 -17.47 -4.73 -19.14
N LEU A 32 -17.42 -6.01 -18.78
CA LEU A 32 -18.46 -6.99 -19.03
C LEU A 32 -19.70 -6.84 -18.13
N THR A 33 -19.61 -6.16 -16.97
CA THR A 33 -20.75 -5.91 -16.08
C THR A 33 -21.69 -4.79 -16.55
N GLY A 34 -21.40 -4.15 -17.69
CA GLY A 34 -22.24 -3.09 -18.25
C GLY A 34 -22.05 -1.73 -17.58
N ILE A 35 -20.99 -1.56 -16.76
CA ILE A 35 -20.51 -0.23 -16.35
C ILE A 35 -20.09 0.51 -17.61
N LYS A 36 -20.94 1.42 -18.07
CA LYS A 36 -20.69 2.25 -19.25
C LYS A 36 -19.55 3.22 -18.97
N SER A 37 -18.32 2.85 -19.29
CA SER A 37 -17.23 3.77 -19.64
C SER A 37 -17.12 5.06 -18.79
N GLU A 38 -17.29 4.97 -17.47
CA GLU A 38 -16.57 5.90 -16.60
C GLU A 38 -15.11 5.43 -16.65
N GLN A 39 -14.22 6.35 -17.04
CA GLN A 39 -12.84 6.05 -17.41
C GLN A 39 -12.15 5.27 -16.28
N VAL A 40 -11.86 3.99 -16.53
CA VAL A 40 -11.05 3.18 -15.62
C VAL A 40 -9.64 3.75 -15.66
N THR A 41 -9.10 4.13 -14.50
CA THR A 41 -7.74 4.64 -14.35
C THR A 41 -6.98 3.63 -13.50
N ASP A 42 -5.94 3.02 -14.06
CA ASP A 42 -4.97 2.29 -13.25
C ASP A 42 -4.06 3.29 -12.54
N LEU A 43 -3.74 3.05 -11.28
CA LEU A 43 -2.84 3.90 -10.51
C LEU A 43 -1.80 3.01 -9.85
N HIS A 44 -0.55 3.17 -10.29
CA HIS A 44 0.59 2.51 -9.69
C HIS A 44 1.57 3.57 -9.16
N PHE A 45 1.80 3.53 -7.86
CA PHE A 45 2.71 4.42 -7.14
C PHE A 45 3.19 3.75 -5.86
N TYR A 46 4.20 4.34 -5.22
CA TYR A 46 4.78 3.87 -3.96
C TYR A 46 4.52 4.90 -2.86
N PHE A 47 4.02 4.44 -1.71
CA PHE A 47 3.73 5.23 -0.53
C PHE A 47 4.84 5.05 0.51
N HIS A 48 5.42 6.15 1.02
CA HIS A 48 6.59 6.12 1.90
C HIS A 48 6.30 6.71 3.29
N ASP A 49 5.95 5.85 4.24
CA ASP A 49 5.71 6.23 5.65
C ASP A 49 7.03 6.37 6.41
N THR A 50 7.46 7.60 6.69
CA THR A 50 8.70 7.90 7.41
C THR A 50 8.39 8.21 8.87
N VAL A 51 8.46 7.19 9.73
CA VAL A 51 8.08 7.26 11.15
C VAL A 51 9.21 7.74 12.09
N SER A 52 10.42 7.98 11.57
CA SER A 52 11.59 8.34 12.37
C SER A 52 12.63 9.09 11.55
N GLY A 53 13.67 9.61 12.20
CA GLY A 53 14.73 10.40 11.55
C GLY A 53 14.60 11.89 11.84
N THR A 54 15.29 12.72 11.07
CA THR A 54 15.33 14.18 11.27
C THR A 54 14.09 14.90 10.75
N ASP A 55 13.35 14.28 9.83
CA ASP A 55 12.17 14.85 9.20
C ASP A 55 11.11 13.75 8.95
N PRO A 56 10.41 13.29 10.00
CA PRO A 56 9.38 12.27 9.87
C PRO A 56 8.14 12.81 9.16
N THR A 57 7.57 12.01 8.26
CA THR A 57 6.33 12.33 7.53
C THR A 57 5.08 11.79 8.22
N ALA A 58 5.24 10.91 9.21
CA ALA A 58 4.17 10.45 10.07
C ALA A 58 4.55 10.60 11.55
N VAL A 59 3.62 11.16 12.34
CA VAL A 59 3.83 11.45 13.76
C VAL A 59 2.71 10.91 14.62
N ARG A 60 3.04 10.39 15.80
CA ARG A 60 2.04 9.90 16.76
C ARG A 60 1.28 11.07 17.38
N VAL A 61 -0.04 11.10 17.19
CA VAL A 61 -0.91 12.18 17.69
C VAL A 61 -1.80 11.76 18.86
N ALA A 62 -2.05 10.45 19.02
CA ALA A 62 -2.77 9.91 20.18
C ALA A 62 -2.36 8.47 20.48
N GLN A 63 -2.58 8.04 21.72
CA GLN A 63 -2.41 6.65 22.14
C GLN A 63 -3.25 6.29 23.37
N ALA A 64 -3.54 5.01 23.56
CA ALA A 64 -4.13 4.49 24.78
C ALA A 64 -3.06 4.18 25.84
N THR A 65 -3.44 4.11 27.13
CA THR A 65 -2.52 3.84 28.25
C THR A 65 -1.75 2.50 28.14
N GLY A 66 -2.29 1.54 27.39
CA GLY A 66 -1.69 0.23 27.16
C GLY A 66 -0.88 0.10 25.87
N THR A 67 -0.87 1.14 25.02
CA THR A 67 -0.35 1.07 23.65
C THR A 67 1.10 0.60 23.59
N ASP A 68 2.00 1.21 24.36
CA ASP A 68 3.44 0.88 24.30
C ASP A 68 3.78 -0.51 24.90
N ARG A 69 2.83 -1.13 25.61
CA ARG A 69 2.95 -2.51 26.12
C ARG A 69 2.26 -3.54 25.23
N SER A 70 1.47 -3.08 24.26
CA SER A 70 0.79 -3.95 23.30
C SER A 70 1.78 -4.41 22.23
N PRO A 71 1.84 -5.72 21.90
CA PRO A 71 2.71 -6.21 20.84
C PRO A 71 2.32 -5.70 19.45
N THR A 72 1.10 -5.15 19.30
CA THR A 72 0.57 -4.60 18.04
C THR A 72 0.45 -3.08 18.07
N LEU A 73 0.88 -2.44 19.16
CA LEU A 73 0.65 -1.02 19.45
C LEU A 73 -0.84 -0.62 19.44
N PHE A 74 -1.75 -1.54 19.79
CA PHE A 74 -3.19 -1.29 19.76
C PHE A 74 -3.57 0.04 20.43
N GLY A 75 -4.38 0.85 19.74
CA GLY A 75 -4.81 2.17 20.19
C GLY A 75 -3.86 3.33 19.86
N MET A 76 -2.73 3.08 19.20
CA MET A 76 -1.88 4.11 18.60
C MET A 76 -2.58 4.78 17.41
N VAL A 77 -2.44 6.11 17.28
CA VAL A 77 -2.90 6.90 16.13
C VAL A 77 -1.77 7.80 15.63
N MET A 78 -1.52 7.76 14.33
CA MET A 78 -0.55 8.56 13.59
C MET A 78 -1.26 9.55 12.68
N MET A 79 -0.69 10.74 12.54
CA MET A 79 -1.02 11.72 11.50
C MET A 79 0.09 11.68 10.45
N ALA A 80 -0.30 11.50 9.19
CA ALA A 80 0.60 11.27 8.08
C ALA A 80 0.44 12.34 6.99
N ASP A 81 1.57 12.76 6.42
CA ASP A 81 1.69 13.51 5.17
C ASP A 81 2.84 12.89 4.36
N ASP A 82 2.57 11.73 3.76
CA ASP A 82 3.60 10.86 3.16
C ASP A 82 3.73 11.09 1.64
N PRO A 83 4.95 11.09 1.08
CA PRO A 83 5.13 11.24 -0.36
C PRO A 83 4.67 9.98 -1.11
N LEU A 84 4.06 10.21 -2.28
CA LEU A 84 3.77 9.19 -3.29
C LEU A 84 4.76 9.34 -4.43
N THR A 85 5.45 8.27 -4.82
CA THR A 85 6.46 8.31 -5.90
C THR A 85 6.19 7.31 -7.01
N GLU A 86 6.80 7.52 -8.19
CA GLU A 86 6.69 6.62 -9.35
C GLU A 86 7.39 5.27 -9.12
N GLY A 87 8.49 5.26 -8.35
CA GLY A 87 9.29 4.08 -8.09
C GLY A 87 9.45 3.78 -6.59
N PRO A 88 9.94 2.58 -6.23
CA PRO A 88 10.16 2.21 -4.83
C PRO A 88 11.32 2.98 -4.17
N ASP A 89 12.16 3.66 -4.95
CA ASP A 89 13.19 4.55 -4.43
C ASP A 89 12.54 5.83 -3.87
N PRO A 90 12.74 6.18 -2.59
CA PRO A 90 12.16 7.40 -1.99
C PRO A 90 12.63 8.70 -2.66
N THR A 91 13.74 8.66 -3.41
CA THR A 91 14.28 9.80 -4.16
C THR A 91 13.72 9.91 -5.58
N SER A 92 12.87 8.95 -6.01
CA SER A 92 12.20 8.99 -7.31
C SER A 92 11.15 10.11 -7.39
N ASN A 93 10.66 10.37 -8.60
CA ASN A 93 9.75 11.49 -8.85
C ASN A 93 8.50 11.40 -7.96
N VAL A 94 8.20 12.49 -7.26
CA VAL A 94 7.00 12.61 -6.41
C VAL A 94 5.80 12.94 -7.29
N VAL A 95 4.76 12.11 -7.22
CA VAL A 95 3.53 12.23 -8.01
C VAL A 95 2.33 12.72 -7.18
N GLY A 96 2.47 12.73 -5.86
CA GLY A 96 1.42 13.19 -4.96
C GLY A 96 1.79 12.99 -3.50
N ARG A 97 0.79 13.12 -2.63
CA ARG A 97 0.90 12.90 -1.19
C ARG A 97 -0.28 12.10 -0.65
N ALA A 98 -0.04 11.25 0.34
CA ALA A 98 -1.08 10.61 1.13
C ALA A 98 -1.20 11.31 2.48
N GLN A 99 -2.37 11.88 2.74
CA GLN A 99 -2.61 12.79 3.85
C GLN A 99 -3.79 12.32 4.69
N GLY A 100 -3.60 12.19 6.00
CA GLY A 100 -4.67 11.78 6.90
C GLY A 100 -4.16 11.10 8.16
N ILE A 101 -4.88 10.07 8.61
CA ILE A 101 -4.53 9.32 9.82
C ILE A 101 -4.50 7.81 9.57
N TYR A 102 -3.68 7.12 10.33
CA TYR A 102 -3.79 5.68 10.52
C TYR A 102 -3.66 5.31 12.00
N GLY A 103 -4.16 4.14 12.38
CA GLY A 103 -4.02 3.67 13.74
C GLY A 103 -3.95 2.15 13.85
N SER A 104 -3.28 1.68 14.91
CA SER A 104 -3.19 0.26 15.23
C SER A 104 -4.52 -0.25 15.78
N ALA A 105 -5.22 -1.04 14.96
CA ALA A 105 -6.57 -1.53 15.22
C ALA A 105 -6.65 -3.02 15.60
N GLY A 106 -5.57 -3.79 15.43
CA GLY A 106 -5.53 -5.20 15.77
C GLY A 106 -5.07 -5.46 17.21
N GLN A 107 -5.82 -6.24 17.99
CA GLN A 107 -5.43 -6.61 19.37
C GLN A 107 -4.46 -7.80 19.41
N ASN A 108 -4.66 -8.78 18.52
CA ASN A 108 -3.89 -10.04 18.50
C ASN A 108 -2.85 -10.08 17.38
N GLU A 109 -3.09 -9.39 16.28
CA GLU A 109 -2.22 -9.31 15.11
C GLU A 109 -2.07 -7.85 14.69
N VAL A 110 -0.94 -7.50 14.07
CA VAL A 110 -0.72 -6.13 13.56
C VAL A 110 -1.71 -5.87 12.43
N GLY A 111 -2.54 -4.85 12.62
CA GLY A 111 -3.51 -4.40 11.63
C GLY A 111 -3.74 -2.91 11.76
N LEU A 112 -3.72 -2.20 10.64
CA LEU A 112 -3.94 -0.76 10.58
C LEU A 112 -5.32 -0.45 10.04
N ILE A 113 -5.98 0.55 10.63
CA ILE A 113 -7.09 1.27 9.99
C ILE A 113 -6.53 2.56 9.40
N MET A 114 -6.94 2.90 8.18
CA MET A 114 -6.48 4.10 7.48
C MET A 114 -7.67 4.96 7.07
N SER A 115 -7.56 6.26 7.31
CA SER A 115 -8.46 7.29 6.79
C SER A 115 -7.59 8.38 6.17
N MET A 116 -7.37 8.27 4.86
CA MET A 116 -6.42 9.09 4.11
C MET A 116 -6.99 9.54 2.78
N SER A 117 -6.51 10.69 2.31
CA SER A 117 -6.70 11.21 0.95
C SER A 117 -5.40 11.09 0.18
N PHE A 118 -5.46 10.65 -1.07
CA PHE A 118 -4.33 10.60 -1.99
C PHE A 118 -4.43 11.78 -2.95
N ALA A 119 -3.62 12.82 -2.72
CA ALA A 119 -3.60 14.07 -3.47
C ALA A 119 -2.48 14.06 -4.52
N PHE A 120 -2.83 13.82 -5.78
CA PHE A 120 -1.88 13.80 -6.90
C PHE A 120 -1.58 15.21 -7.42
N THR A 121 -0.31 15.54 -7.63
CA THR A 121 0.16 16.90 -7.96
C THR A 121 0.65 17.06 -9.40
N ASN A 122 0.89 15.96 -10.12
CA ASN A 122 1.27 16.00 -11.53
C ASN A 122 0.05 15.70 -12.40
N GLY A 123 -0.26 16.57 -13.36
CA GLY A 123 -1.39 16.43 -14.31
C GLY A 123 -1.32 15.23 -15.26
N SER A 124 -0.48 14.26 -14.95
CA SER A 124 -0.32 12.99 -15.63
C SER A 124 -0.87 11.88 -14.74
N THR A 125 -2.18 11.67 -14.78
CA THR A 125 -2.77 10.33 -14.62
C THR A 125 -2.27 9.35 -15.71
N THR A 126 -1.39 9.79 -16.63
CA THR A 126 -0.69 8.99 -17.65
C THR A 126 0.36 8.00 -17.12
N GLY A 127 0.41 7.76 -15.80
CA GLY A 127 1.03 6.57 -15.20
C GLY A 127 0.09 5.36 -15.12
N ALA A 128 -1.19 5.52 -15.50
CA ALA A 128 -2.09 4.40 -15.74
C ALA A 128 -1.53 3.53 -16.87
N ARG A 129 -1.17 2.29 -16.53
CA ARG A 129 -0.97 1.26 -17.54
C ARG A 129 -2.26 0.50 -17.76
#